data_AF-A0A7J6V8J8-F1
#
_entry.id   AF-A0A7J6V8J8-F1
#
_cell.length_a   1.000
_cell.length_b   1.000
_cell.length_c   1.000
_cell.angle_alpha   90.00
_cell.angle_beta   90.00
_cell.angle_gamma   90.00
#
_symmetry.space_group_name_H-M   'P 1'
#
loop_
_entity.id
_entity.type
_entity.pdbx_description
1 polymer ?
#
loop_
_entity_poly.entity_id
_entity_poly.type
_entity_poly.pdbx_seq_one_letter_code
_entity_poly.pdbx_strand_id
1 'polypeptide(L)'
;DVHETAAGALWNLAFNAGNAFRIVDEGGVPALVHLCSSSISKMARFMAALALAYMFDGRMDQIAMAGPYSDSVVKSVNIDDAKKMALRQIEAFVLTFSNPQSFYAAAASSAPASLAQVTEAARIQEAGHLRCSGAEIGRFVLMLRNPSPILKACAAFALVQFTIPGGRHAVYHANLMQQTNAQRSLRGAAAAATAPIEAKIFARIVLRNLEHHFGEVAI
;
A
#
# COMPACT_ATOMS: atom_id res chain seq x y z
N ASP A 1 7.62 -16.92 7.82
CA ASP A 1 8.89 -16.42 8.41
C ASP A 1 8.61 -15.58 9.67
N VAL A 2 9.55 -15.47 10.62
CA VAL A 2 9.34 -14.69 11.86
C VAL A 2 9.21 -13.20 11.57
N HIS A 3 9.99 -12.67 10.63
CA HIS A 3 9.93 -11.25 10.26
C HIS A 3 8.60 -10.89 9.57
N GLU A 4 8.05 -11.79 8.75
CA GLU A 4 6.72 -11.62 8.16
C GLU A 4 5.63 -11.50 9.24
N THR A 5 5.71 -12.37 10.25
CA THR A 5 4.73 -12.42 11.34
C THR A 5 4.83 -11.16 12.21
N ALA A 6 6.05 -10.75 12.56
CA ALA A 6 6.30 -9.55 13.35
C ALA A 6 5.85 -8.27 12.59
N ALA A 7 6.22 -8.14 11.31
CA ALA A 7 5.82 -7.00 10.50
C ALA A 7 4.30 -6.97 10.26
N GLY A 8 3.66 -8.12 10.07
CA GLY A 8 2.21 -8.24 9.97
C GLY A 8 1.49 -7.82 11.26
N ALA A 9 2.01 -8.21 12.42
CA ALA A 9 1.49 -7.77 13.71
C ALA A 9 1.62 -6.25 13.88
N LEU A 10 2.77 -5.66 13.54
CA LEU A 10 2.98 -4.22 13.58
C LEU A 10 2.08 -3.47 12.59
N TRP A 11 1.87 -4.02 11.39
CA TRP A 11 0.94 -3.47 10.41
C TRP A 11 -0.49 -3.39 10.97
N ASN A 12 -0.97 -4.49 11.58
CA ASN A 12 -2.29 -4.53 12.20
C ASN A 12 -2.41 -3.56 13.38
N LEU A 13 -1.39 -3.49 14.25
CA LEU A 13 -1.38 -2.55 15.38
C LEU A 13 -1.38 -1.10 14.91
N ALA A 14 -0.61 -0.77 13.87
CA ALA A 14 -0.56 0.55 13.26
C ALA A 14 -1.88 0.95 12.58
N PHE A 15 -2.88 0.06 12.51
CA PHE A 15 -4.22 0.43 12.08
C PHE A 15 -4.80 1.55 12.98
N ASN A 16 -4.57 1.48 14.29
CA ASN A 16 -4.94 2.52 15.23
C ASN A 16 -3.84 3.59 15.31
N ALA A 17 -4.21 4.86 15.19
CA ALA A 17 -3.23 5.95 15.15
C ALA A 17 -2.49 6.19 16.47
N GLY A 18 -3.10 5.88 17.63
CA GLY A 18 -2.40 5.93 18.92
C GLY A 18 -1.36 4.82 19.05
N ASN A 19 -1.68 3.62 18.58
CA ASN A 19 -0.70 2.52 18.51
C ASN A 19 0.42 2.84 17.52
N ALA A 20 0.09 3.40 16.35
CA ALA A 20 1.08 3.83 15.37
C ALA A 20 2.06 4.84 15.99
N PHE A 21 1.56 5.84 16.72
CA PHE A 21 2.40 6.80 17.44
C PHE A 21 3.33 6.09 18.43
N ARG A 22 2.81 5.17 19.24
CA ARG A 22 3.64 4.40 20.19
C ARG A 22 4.71 3.55 19.51
N ILE A 23 4.38 2.91 18.39
CA ILE A 23 5.38 2.13 17.64
C ILE A 23 6.50 3.04 17.12
N VAL A 24 6.17 4.26 16.67
CA VAL A 24 7.19 5.25 16.25
C VAL A 24 8.05 5.69 17.44
N ASP A 25 7.43 6.03 18.57
CA ASP A 25 8.10 6.49 19.79
C ASP A 25 9.03 5.43 20.39
N GLU A 26 8.61 4.16 20.36
CA GLU A 26 9.39 3.01 20.83
C GLU A 26 10.45 2.53 19.82
N GLY A 27 10.70 3.27 18.73
CA GLY A 27 11.79 3.00 17.79
C GLY A 27 11.49 1.93 16.73
N GLY A 28 10.21 1.65 16.46
CA GLY A 28 9.80 0.65 15.46
C GLY A 28 10.13 1.03 14.02
N VAL A 29 10.25 2.33 13.69
CA VAL A 29 10.48 2.79 12.32
C VAL A 29 11.85 2.34 11.78
N PRO A 30 12.99 2.56 12.46
CA PRO A 30 14.28 2.02 12.01
C PRO A 30 14.28 0.50 11.76
N ALA A 31 13.62 -0.27 12.61
CA ALA A 31 13.54 -1.72 12.47
C ALA A 31 12.74 -2.14 11.23
N LEU A 32 11.58 -1.51 11.00
CA LEU A 32 10.76 -1.74 9.80
C LEU A 32 11.46 -1.27 8.53
N VAL A 33 12.17 -0.14 8.59
CA VAL A 33 13.00 0.38 7.48
C VAL A 33 14.08 -0.62 7.11
N HIS A 34 14.81 -1.14 8.10
CA HIS A 34 15.83 -2.17 7.87
C HIS A 34 15.21 -3.42 7.24
N LEU A 35 14.11 -3.92 7.82
CA LEU A 35 13.44 -5.10 7.30
C LEU A 35 12.94 -4.92 5.85
N CYS A 36 12.38 -3.75 5.55
CA CYS A 36 11.90 -3.38 4.21
C CYS A 36 13.03 -3.32 3.18
N SER A 37 14.26 -2.98 3.59
CA SER A 37 15.40 -2.85 2.68
C SER A 37 16.21 -4.15 2.53
N SER A 38 16.43 -4.90 3.61
CA SER A 38 17.44 -5.97 3.67
C SER A 38 16.86 -7.38 3.63
N SER A 39 15.57 -7.56 3.90
CA SER A 39 14.99 -8.91 3.96
C SER A 39 14.98 -9.61 2.61
N ILE A 40 15.26 -10.90 2.61
CA ILE A 40 15.15 -11.75 1.42
C ILE A 40 13.68 -12.03 1.08
N SER A 41 12.80 -12.04 2.09
CA SER A 41 11.36 -12.27 1.89
C SER A 41 10.68 -11.01 1.34
N LYS A 42 10.16 -11.10 0.11
CA LYS A 42 9.30 -10.07 -0.49
C LYS A 42 8.10 -9.77 0.39
N MET A 43 7.54 -10.79 1.03
CA MET A 43 6.39 -10.68 1.91
C MET A 43 6.72 -9.91 3.20
N ALA A 44 7.88 -10.17 3.83
CA ALA A 44 8.32 -9.41 4.99
C ALA A 44 8.51 -7.92 4.65
N ARG A 45 9.11 -7.64 3.49
CA ARG A 45 9.30 -6.28 2.99
C ARG A 45 7.97 -5.59 2.70
N PHE A 46 7.03 -6.32 2.08
CA PHE A 46 5.68 -5.83 1.83
C PHE A 46 4.97 -5.46 3.13
N MET A 47 4.94 -6.36 4.11
CA MET A 47 4.34 -6.10 5.42
C MET A 47 4.96 -4.90 6.14
N ALA A 48 6.29 -4.77 6.08
CA ALA A 48 6.98 -3.63 6.65
C ALA A 48 6.59 -2.31 5.95
N ALA A 49 6.50 -2.30 4.62
CA ALA A 49 6.06 -1.14 3.86
C ALA A 49 4.61 -0.74 4.20
N LEU A 50 3.70 -1.71 4.38
CA LEU A 50 2.31 -1.42 4.79
C LEU A 50 2.22 -0.86 6.21
N ALA A 51 3.00 -1.39 7.15
CA ALA A 51 3.08 -0.87 8.52
C ALA A 51 3.58 0.59 8.52
N LEU A 52 4.66 0.87 7.81
CA LEU A 52 5.20 2.22 7.64
C LEU A 52 4.18 3.17 6.98
N ALA A 53 3.47 2.70 5.95
CA ALA A 53 2.43 3.48 5.29
C ALA A 53 1.28 3.81 6.24
N TYR A 54 0.86 2.86 7.08
CA TYR A 54 -0.18 3.10 8.09
C TYR A 54 0.27 4.09 9.16
N MET A 55 1.53 4.08 9.57
CA MET A 55 2.04 5.07 10.51
C MET A 55 1.94 6.48 9.91
N PHE A 56 2.37 6.66 8.67
CA PHE A 56 2.57 7.99 8.10
C PHE A 56 1.49 8.45 7.09
N ASP A 57 0.30 7.85 7.09
CA ASP A 57 -0.81 8.24 6.19
C ASP A 57 -1.57 9.51 6.61
N GLY A 58 -1.11 10.21 7.65
CA GLY A 58 -1.66 11.47 8.13
C GLY A 58 -2.67 11.31 9.27
N ARG A 59 -2.99 10.09 9.71
CA ARG A 59 -3.86 9.89 10.88
C ARG A 59 -3.20 10.17 12.22
N MET A 60 -1.89 9.94 12.34
CA MET A 60 -1.15 10.30 13.56
C MET A 60 -1.13 11.82 13.76
N ASP A 61 -1.02 12.59 12.67
CA ASP A 61 -0.99 14.06 12.68
C ASP A 61 -2.25 14.65 13.36
N GLN A 62 -3.40 13.96 13.26
CA GLN A 62 -4.65 14.38 13.91
C GLN A 62 -4.64 14.19 15.43
N ILE A 63 -3.90 13.20 15.95
CA ILE A 63 -3.76 12.96 17.39
C ILE A 63 -2.75 13.93 17.99
N ALA A 64 -1.64 14.18 17.28
CA ALA A 64 -0.62 15.14 17.71
C ALA A 64 -1.18 16.56 17.90
N MET A 65 -2.19 16.94 17.11
CA MET A 65 -2.88 18.23 17.24
C MET A 65 -3.91 18.30 18.38
N ALA A 66 -4.35 17.17 18.95
CA ALA A 66 -5.50 17.10 19.86
C ALA A 66 -5.14 16.75 21.33
N GLY A 67 -3.87 16.50 21.66
CA GLY A 67 -3.45 16.03 23.00
C GLY A 67 -2.58 17.01 23.80
N PRO A 68 -2.54 16.90 25.15
CA PRO A 68 -1.72 17.73 26.04
C PRO A 68 -0.22 17.34 26.06
N TYR A 69 0.23 16.53 25.10
CA TYR A 69 1.60 15.99 25.03
C TYR A 69 2.56 17.00 24.37
N SER A 70 2.67 18.19 24.96
CA SER A 70 3.47 19.31 24.44
C SER A 70 4.95 19.27 24.87
N ASP A 71 5.62 18.11 24.77
CA ASP A 71 7.10 18.08 24.67
C ASP A 71 7.47 18.27 23.19
N SER A 72 7.13 19.45 22.66
CA SER A 72 6.62 19.56 21.28
C SER A 72 7.66 19.82 20.19
N VAL A 73 8.94 20.04 20.50
CA VAL A 73 9.95 20.38 19.47
C VAL A 73 10.91 19.23 19.19
N VAL A 74 11.41 18.54 20.22
CA VAL A 74 12.36 17.42 20.02
C VAL A 74 11.65 16.19 19.48
N LYS A 75 10.41 15.92 19.93
CA LYS A 75 9.60 14.79 19.46
C LYS A 75 9.09 14.99 18.02
N SER A 76 8.76 16.23 17.62
CA SER A 76 8.31 16.51 16.26
C SER A 76 9.41 16.31 15.23
N VAL A 77 10.64 16.75 15.52
CA VAL A 77 11.80 16.58 14.64
C VAL A 77 12.12 15.09 14.42
N ASN A 78 12.01 14.26 15.47
CA ASN A 78 12.22 12.82 15.36
C ASN A 78 11.15 12.13 14.48
N ILE A 79 9.88 12.53 14.61
CA ILE A 79 8.78 11.98 13.80
C ILE A 79 8.92 12.36 12.33
N ASP A 80 9.31 13.60 12.03
CA ASP A 80 9.51 14.05 10.65
C ASP A 80 10.65 13.30 9.96
N ASP A 81 11.75 13.06 10.66
CA ASP A 81 12.87 12.29 10.10
C ASP A 81 12.52 10.80 9.96
N ALA A 82 11.80 10.23 10.93
CA ALA A 82 11.24 8.88 10.82
C ALA A 82 10.29 8.76 9.62
N LYS A 83 9.45 9.77 9.37
CA LYS A 83 8.55 9.84 8.21
C LYS A 83 9.33 9.87 6.90
N LYS A 84 10.38 10.69 6.80
CA LYS A 84 11.24 10.73 5.60
C LYS A 84 11.91 9.38 5.33
N MET A 85 12.45 8.75 6.37
CA MET A 85 13.07 7.41 6.27
C MET A 85 12.06 6.36 5.79
N ALA A 86 10.87 6.35 6.41
CA ALA A 86 9.79 5.45 6.07
C ALA A 86 9.35 5.61 4.60
N LEU A 87 9.06 6.85 4.18
CA LEU A 87 8.63 7.14 2.81
C LEU A 87 9.70 6.75 1.78
N ARG A 88 10.98 7.06 2.04
CA ARG A 88 12.08 6.66 1.15
C ARG A 88 12.15 5.14 0.98
N GLN A 89 11.96 4.38 2.04
CA GLN A 89 11.98 2.91 1.95
C GLN A 89 10.74 2.32 1.29
N ILE A 90 9.55 2.89 1.53
CA ILE A 90 8.33 2.49 0.83
C ILE A 90 8.52 2.69 -0.68
N GLU A 91 9.05 3.85 -1.09
CA GLU A 91 9.33 4.15 -2.49
C GLU A 91 10.33 3.16 -3.09
N ALA A 92 11.48 2.96 -2.43
CA ALA A 92 12.48 2.01 -2.89
C ALA A 92 11.91 0.58 -3.03
N PHE A 93 11.07 0.14 -2.10
CA PHE A 93 10.39 -1.15 -2.18
C PHE A 93 9.45 -1.25 -3.38
N VAL A 94 8.56 -0.27 -3.58
CA VAL A 94 7.61 -0.28 -4.72
C VAL A 94 8.37 -0.27 -6.05
N LEU A 95 9.46 0.49 -6.14
CA LEU A 95 10.29 0.56 -7.34
C LEU A 95 10.98 -0.77 -7.67
N THR A 96 11.16 -1.69 -6.71
CA THR A 96 11.68 -3.05 -7.02
C THR A 96 10.74 -3.88 -7.90
N PHE A 97 9.47 -3.50 -8.00
CA PHE A 97 8.48 -4.14 -8.87
C PHE A 97 8.16 -3.31 -10.12
N SER A 98 8.88 -2.20 -10.33
CA SER A 98 8.58 -1.22 -11.37
C SER A 98 9.62 -1.24 -12.47
N ASN A 99 9.46 -2.12 -13.46
CA ASN A 99 10.30 -2.12 -14.66
C ASN A 99 9.91 -0.95 -15.57
N PRO A 100 10.79 0.02 -15.86
CA PRO A 100 10.43 1.21 -16.63
C PRO A 100 9.83 0.89 -18.00
N GLN A 101 10.42 -0.06 -18.74
CA GLN A 101 9.96 -0.42 -20.09
C GLN A 101 8.54 -0.99 -20.06
N SER A 102 8.26 -1.92 -19.13
CA SER A 102 6.92 -2.51 -18.99
C SER A 102 5.88 -1.47 -18.56
N PHE A 103 6.24 -0.53 -17.67
CA PHE A 103 5.32 0.51 -17.20
C PHE A 103 5.03 1.54 -18.30
N TYR A 104 6.03 1.96 -19.08
CA TYR A 104 5.80 2.85 -20.22
C TYR A 104 4.97 2.18 -21.32
N ALA A 105 5.23 0.90 -21.62
CA ALA A 105 4.42 0.14 -22.56
C ALA A 105 2.95 0.04 -22.10
N ALA A 106 2.73 -0.29 -20.82
CA ALA A 106 1.40 -0.33 -20.21
C ALA A 106 0.71 1.04 -20.18
N ALA A 107 1.47 2.13 -19.99
CA ALA A 107 0.95 3.49 -20.00
C ALA A 107 0.47 3.92 -21.39
N ALA A 108 1.23 3.58 -22.44
CA ALA A 108 0.97 3.97 -23.82
C ALA A 108 -0.18 3.17 -24.45
N SER A 109 -0.18 1.85 -24.31
CA SER A 109 -1.18 1.00 -24.97
C SER A 109 -2.47 0.84 -24.18
N SER A 110 -2.39 0.95 -22.84
CA SER A 110 -3.44 0.47 -21.91
C SER A 110 -3.96 -0.94 -22.24
N ALA A 111 -3.17 -1.73 -22.96
CA ALA A 111 -3.60 -3.00 -23.48
C ALA A 111 -3.70 -4.05 -22.37
N PRO A 112 -4.72 -4.94 -22.42
CA PRO A 112 -4.86 -6.10 -21.55
C PRO A 112 -3.57 -6.86 -21.25
N ALA A 113 -2.79 -7.17 -22.29
CA ALA A 113 -1.57 -7.96 -22.18
C ALA A 113 -0.45 -7.22 -21.44
N SER A 114 -0.27 -5.91 -21.69
CA SER A 114 0.76 -5.11 -21.03
C SER A 114 0.50 -4.97 -19.53
N LEU A 115 -0.76 -4.79 -19.11
CA LEU A 115 -1.11 -4.76 -17.69
C LEU A 115 -0.93 -6.14 -17.03
N ALA A 116 -1.24 -7.22 -17.72
CA ALA A 116 -1.02 -8.58 -17.22
C ALA A 116 0.48 -8.87 -16.99
N GLN A 117 1.36 -8.44 -17.91
CA GLN A 117 2.81 -8.57 -17.75
C GLN A 117 3.31 -7.83 -16.50
N VAL A 118 2.86 -6.60 -16.28
CA VAL A 118 3.21 -5.83 -15.06
C VAL A 118 2.67 -6.52 -13.81
N THR A 119 1.44 -7.05 -13.87
CA THR A 119 0.79 -7.74 -12.75
C THR A 119 1.60 -8.97 -12.32
N GLU A 120 2.04 -9.77 -13.29
CA GLU A 120 2.80 -10.98 -13.01
C GLU A 120 4.19 -10.66 -12.44
N ALA A 121 4.88 -9.67 -13.00
CA ALA A 121 6.16 -9.21 -12.46
C ALA A 121 6.04 -8.62 -11.05
N ALA A 122 4.90 -8.00 -10.74
CA ALA A 122 4.61 -7.37 -9.45
C ALA A 122 4.14 -8.35 -8.36
N ARG A 123 3.80 -9.60 -8.72
CA ARG A 123 3.14 -10.55 -7.82
C ARG A 123 4.02 -10.95 -6.64
N ILE A 124 3.45 -10.89 -5.44
CA ILE A 124 3.95 -11.51 -4.22
C ILE A 124 3.00 -12.67 -3.89
N GLN A 125 3.46 -13.90 -4.13
CA GLN A 125 2.62 -15.10 -4.09
C GLN A 125 1.92 -15.27 -2.72
N GLU A 126 2.64 -14.98 -1.65
CA GLU A 126 2.19 -15.11 -0.27
C GLU A 126 1.09 -14.11 0.08
N ALA A 127 1.07 -12.94 -0.58
CA ALA A 127 0.08 -11.89 -0.31
C ALA A 127 -1.35 -12.33 -0.67
N GLY A 128 -1.50 -13.30 -1.58
CA GLY A 128 -2.80 -13.88 -1.93
C GLY A 128 -3.50 -14.62 -0.76
N HIS A 129 -2.75 -15.00 0.29
CA HIS A 129 -3.28 -15.63 1.49
C HIS A 129 -3.72 -14.63 2.57
N LEU A 130 -3.41 -13.35 2.40
CA LEU A 130 -3.86 -12.33 3.34
C LEU A 130 -5.35 -12.09 3.16
N ARG A 131 -6.07 -11.99 4.28
CA ARG A 131 -7.48 -11.63 4.30
C ARG A 131 -7.63 -10.30 5.03
N CYS A 132 -7.89 -9.24 4.28
CA CYS A 132 -8.13 -7.91 4.82
C CYS A 132 -9.62 -7.71 5.14
N SER A 133 -9.93 -7.05 6.24
CA SER A 133 -11.25 -6.52 6.54
C SER A 133 -11.64 -5.39 5.56
N GLY A 134 -12.94 -5.07 5.51
CA GLY A 134 -13.42 -3.90 4.75
C GLY A 134 -12.79 -2.58 5.20
N ALA A 135 -12.44 -2.45 6.47
CA ALA A 135 -11.79 -1.26 7.02
C ALA A 135 -10.34 -1.09 6.53
N GLU A 136 -9.59 -2.20 6.44
CA GLU A 136 -8.23 -2.20 5.90
C GLU A 136 -8.23 -1.91 4.40
N ILE A 137 -9.11 -2.55 3.62
CA ILE A 137 -9.30 -2.25 2.20
C ILE A 137 -9.70 -0.77 2.02
N GLY A 138 -10.68 -0.28 2.79
CA GLY A 138 -11.12 1.10 2.76
C GLY A 138 -9.99 2.10 3.06
N ARG A 139 -9.10 1.77 4.01
CA ARG A 139 -7.92 2.59 4.33
C ARG A 139 -6.99 2.74 3.13
N PHE A 140 -6.69 1.67 2.39
CA PHE A 140 -5.88 1.79 1.16
C PHE A 140 -6.60 2.57 0.06
N VAL A 141 -7.91 2.36 -0.10
CA VAL A 141 -8.72 3.11 -1.08
C VAL A 141 -8.72 4.62 -0.77
N LEU A 142 -8.78 5.02 0.50
CA LEU A 142 -8.63 6.41 0.92
C LEU A 142 -7.22 6.93 0.64
N MET A 143 -6.20 6.11 0.88
CA MET A 143 -4.79 6.46 0.67
C MET A 143 -4.46 6.74 -0.81
N LEU A 144 -5.25 6.24 -1.77
CA LEU A 144 -5.14 6.63 -3.19
C LEU A 144 -5.32 8.15 -3.43
N ARG A 145 -5.95 8.86 -2.48
CA ARG A 145 -6.17 10.31 -2.52
C ARG A 145 -5.16 11.09 -1.66
N ASN A 146 -4.21 10.40 -1.01
CA ASN A 146 -3.23 11.03 -0.13
C ASN A 146 -2.33 12.02 -0.91
N PRO A 147 -1.94 13.17 -0.35
CA PRO A 147 -1.04 14.11 -1.03
C PRO A 147 0.33 13.50 -1.39
N SER A 148 0.84 12.56 -0.58
CA SER A 148 2.11 11.87 -0.84
C SER A 148 2.01 10.93 -2.05
N PRO A 149 2.81 11.14 -3.12
CA PRO A 149 2.82 10.25 -4.28
C PRO A 149 3.30 8.83 -3.92
N ILE A 150 4.19 8.72 -2.93
CA ILE A 150 4.74 7.46 -2.43
C ILE A 150 3.63 6.62 -1.79
N LEU A 151 2.83 7.23 -0.92
CA LEU A 151 1.73 6.52 -0.25
C LEU A 151 0.63 6.13 -1.24
N LYS A 152 0.35 6.96 -2.26
CA LYS A 152 -0.55 6.59 -3.36
C LYS A 152 -0.06 5.35 -4.10
N ALA A 153 1.22 5.31 -4.48
CA ALA A 153 1.81 4.18 -5.19
C ALA A 153 1.82 2.90 -4.33
N CYS A 154 2.16 3.02 -3.05
CA CYS A 154 2.12 1.91 -2.10
C CYS A 154 0.71 1.35 -1.93
N ALA A 155 -0.30 2.23 -1.75
CA ALA A 155 -1.69 1.82 -1.63
C ALA A 155 -2.21 1.11 -2.89
N ALA A 156 -1.89 1.67 -4.07
CA ALA A 156 -2.25 1.05 -5.34
C ALA A 156 -1.56 -0.33 -5.50
N PHE A 157 -0.28 -0.44 -5.16
CA PHE A 157 0.47 -1.70 -5.18
C PHE A 157 -0.14 -2.74 -4.22
N ALA A 158 -0.51 -2.34 -3.00
CA ALA A 158 -1.15 -3.24 -2.04
C ALA A 158 -2.49 -3.77 -2.57
N LEU A 159 -3.32 -2.88 -3.11
CA LEU A 159 -4.60 -3.24 -3.72
C LEU A 159 -4.42 -4.15 -4.94
N VAL A 160 -3.33 -4.00 -5.71
CA VAL A 160 -2.97 -4.99 -6.73
C VAL A 160 -2.81 -6.35 -6.06
N GLN A 161 -1.88 -6.51 -5.09
CA GLN A 161 -1.64 -7.79 -4.43
C GLN A 161 -2.91 -8.46 -3.89
N PHE A 162 -3.83 -7.67 -3.31
CA PHE A 162 -5.08 -8.19 -2.74
C PHE A 162 -6.13 -8.60 -3.77
N THR A 163 -6.01 -8.15 -5.01
CA THR A 163 -7.02 -8.38 -6.06
C THR A 163 -6.50 -9.20 -7.24
N ILE A 164 -5.22 -9.57 -7.28
CA ILE A 164 -4.65 -10.37 -8.36
C ILE A 164 -5.45 -11.69 -8.53
N PRO A 165 -5.87 -12.04 -9.76
CA PRO A 165 -6.50 -13.33 -10.05
C PRO A 165 -5.68 -14.54 -9.59
N GLY A 166 -6.37 -15.55 -9.06
CA GLY A 166 -5.77 -16.74 -8.44
C GLY A 166 -5.38 -16.57 -6.96
N GLY A 167 -5.47 -15.37 -6.38
CA GLY A 167 -5.28 -15.17 -4.94
C GLY A 167 -6.45 -15.76 -4.13
N ARG A 168 -6.15 -16.43 -3.00
CA ARG A 168 -7.14 -17.13 -2.15
C ARG A 168 -8.31 -16.24 -1.73
N HIS A 169 -8.05 -14.96 -1.47
CA HIS A 169 -9.05 -13.99 -1.03
C HIS A 169 -9.35 -12.89 -2.06
N ALA A 170 -8.89 -13.03 -3.31
CA ALA A 170 -8.99 -11.98 -4.31
C ALA A 170 -10.45 -11.57 -4.62
N VAL A 171 -11.33 -12.55 -4.84
CA VAL A 171 -12.78 -12.32 -5.07
C VAL A 171 -13.43 -11.63 -3.87
N TYR A 172 -13.06 -12.05 -2.65
CA TYR A 172 -13.58 -11.44 -1.42
C TYR A 172 -13.18 -9.95 -1.31
N HIS A 173 -11.91 -9.62 -1.57
CA HIS A 173 -11.47 -8.21 -1.58
C HIS A 173 -12.10 -7.41 -2.72
N ALA A 174 -12.26 -8.01 -3.90
CA ALA A 174 -12.95 -7.37 -5.02
C ALA A 174 -14.39 -6.98 -4.64
N ASN A 175 -15.14 -7.88 -4.00
CA ASN A 175 -16.49 -7.62 -3.50
C ASN A 175 -16.53 -6.45 -2.49
N LEU A 176 -15.60 -6.41 -1.53
CA LEU A 176 -15.49 -5.29 -0.59
C LEU A 176 -15.26 -3.94 -1.32
N MET A 177 -14.40 -3.94 -2.35
CA MET A 177 -14.11 -2.75 -3.14
C MET A 177 -15.30 -2.28 -3.99
N GLN A 178 -16.13 -3.20 -4.46
CA GLN A 178 -17.37 -2.86 -5.18
C GLN A 178 -18.40 -2.23 -4.25
N GLN A 179 -18.65 -2.84 -3.09
CA GLN A 179 -19.62 -2.34 -2.10
C GLN A 179 -19.27 -0.94 -1.59
N THR A 180 -17.97 -0.61 -1.53
CA THR A 180 -17.47 0.69 -1.06
C THR A 180 -17.25 1.70 -2.19
N ASN A 181 -17.65 1.40 -3.43
CA ASN A 181 -17.45 2.27 -4.61
C ASN A 181 -15.99 2.69 -4.83
N ALA A 182 -15.03 1.81 -4.50
CA ALA A 182 -13.59 2.09 -4.62
C ALA A 182 -13.15 2.41 -6.05
N GLN A 183 -13.92 1.98 -7.06
CA GLN A 183 -13.69 2.27 -8.48
C GLN A 183 -13.53 3.76 -8.78
N ARG A 184 -14.25 4.65 -8.07
CA ARG A 184 -14.12 6.10 -8.26
C ARG A 184 -12.71 6.59 -7.89
N SER A 185 -12.22 6.17 -6.71
CA SER A 185 -10.86 6.52 -6.25
C SER A 185 -9.79 5.93 -7.16
N LEU A 186 -9.98 4.68 -7.61
CA LEU A 186 -9.06 4.02 -8.55
C LEU A 186 -9.00 4.73 -9.90
N ARG A 187 -10.14 5.10 -10.49
CA ARG A 187 -10.18 5.87 -11.75
C ARG A 187 -9.50 7.24 -11.57
N GLY A 188 -9.74 7.90 -10.44
CA GLY A 188 -9.05 9.15 -10.09
C GLY A 188 -7.53 8.99 -10.01
N ALA A 189 -7.04 7.93 -9.33
CA ALA A 189 -5.62 7.64 -9.24
C ALA A 189 -4.99 7.28 -10.60
N ALA A 190 -5.70 6.51 -11.44
CA ALA A 190 -5.25 6.11 -12.78
C ALA A 190 -5.15 7.29 -13.76
N ALA A 191 -5.98 8.32 -13.58
CA ALA A 191 -6.06 9.50 -14.45
C ALA A 191 -5.27 10.71 -13.93
N ALA A 192 -4.76 10.67 -12.69
CA ALA A 192 -4.06 11.80 -12.08
C ALA A 192 -2.79 12.17 -12.89
N ALA A 193 -2.76 13.40 -13.42
CA ALA A 193 -1.68 13.89 -14.27
C ALA A 193 -0.32 13.95 -13.53
N THR A 194 -0.35 14.32 -12.24
CA THR A 194 0.83 14.50 -11.39
C THR A 194 1.18 13.27 -10.57
N ALA A 195 0.41 12.18 -10.67
CA ALA A 195 0.70 10.95 -9.94
C ALA A 195 1.87 10.19 -10.60
N PRO A 196 2.70 9.49 -9.81
CA PRO A 196 3.75 8.64 -10.34
C PRO A 196 3.17 7.56 -11.24
N ILE A 197 3.94 7.12 -12.24
CA ILE A 197 3.50 6.12 -13.22
C ILE A 197 3.08 4.82 -12.53
N GLU A 198 3.76 4.46 -11.43
CA GLU A 198 3.48 3.31 -10.59
C GLU A 198 2.05 3.34 -10.06
N ALA A 199 1.66 4.44 -9.40
CA ALA A 199 0.31 4.60 -8.85
C ALA A 199 -0.75 4.49 -9.95
N LYS A 200 -0.47 5.08 -11.13
CA LYS A 200 -1.41 5.08 -12.26
C LYS A 200 -1.59 3.68 -12.84
N ILE A 201 -0.50 2.97 -13.11
CA ILE A 201 -0.53 1.63 -13.69
C ILE A 201 -1.10 0.61 -12.70
N PHE A 202 -0.69 0.64 -11.43
CA PHE A 202 -1.26 -0.23 -10.42
C PHE A 202 -2.77 0.01 -10.24
N ALA A 203 -3.24 1.26 -10.22
CA ALA A 203 -4.68 1.54 -10.16
C ALA A 203 -5.46 0.98 -11.38
N ARG A 204 -4.88 1.03 -12.59
CA ARG A 204 -5.47 0.39 -13.79
C ARG A 204 -5.52 -1.12 -13.67
N ILE A 205 -4.47 -1.74 -13.12
CA ILE A 205 -4.44 -3.19 -12.85
C ILE A 205 -5.54 -3.57 -11.87
N VAL A 206 -5.72 -2.83 -10.78
CA VAL A 206 -6.80 -3.11 -9.82
C VAL A 206 -8.17 -3.02 -10.51
N LEU A 207 -8.43 -1.98 -11.30
CA LEU A 207 -9.69 -1.87 -12.05
C LEU A 207 -9.94 -3.09 -12.94
N ARG A 208 -8.91 -3.55 -13.67
CA ARG A 208 -8.98 -4.75 -14.51
C ARG A 208 -9.22 -6.02 -13.71
N ASN A 209 -8.57 -6.16 -12.55
CA ASN A 209 -8.78 -7.28 -11.65
C ASN A 209 -10.24 -7.31 -11.17
N LEU A 210 -10.79 -6.16 -10.77
CA LEU A 210 -12.19 -6.05 -10.40
C LEU A 210 -13.12 -6.48 -11.54
N GLU A 211 -12.89 -5.99 -12.76
CA GLU A 211 -13.67 -6.38 -13.95
C GLU A 211 -13.61 -7.89 -14.21
N HIS A 212 -12.45 -8.52 -14.05
CA HIS A 212 -12.28 -9.97 -14.19
C HIS A 212 -13.13 -10.74 -13.16
N HIS A 213 -13.06 -10.38 -11.88
CA HIS A 213 -13.82 -11.05 -10.82
C HIS A 213 -15.34 -10.88 -10.96
N PHE A 214 -15.80 -9.76 -11.55
CA PHE A 214 -17.24 -9.55 -11.78
C PHE A 214 -17.75 -10.11 -13.11
N GLY A 215 -16.87 -10.33 -14.08
CA GLY A 215 -17.20 -11.03 -15.32
C GLY A 215 -17.43 -12.53 -15.09
N GLU A 216 -16.71 -13.14 -14.14
CA GLU A 216 -16.85 -14.57 -13.82
C GLU A 216 -18.09 -14.92 -12.98
N VAL A 217 -18.70 -13.96 -12.29
CA VAL A 217 -19.92 -14.18 -11.47
C VAL A 217 -21.21 -14.18 -12.31
N ALA A 218 -21.13 -13.76 -13.59
CA ALA A 218 -22.28 -13.63 -14.48
C ALA A 218 -22.46 -14.82 -15.45
N ILE A 219 -21.73 -15.93 -15.27
CA ILE A 219 -21.80 -17.14 -16.10
C ILE A 219 -22.19 -18.35 -15.22
#